data_AF-A0A4E0RSV2-F1
#
_entry.id   AF-A0A4E0RSV2-F1
#
_cell.length_a   1.000
_cell.length_b   1.000
_cell.length_c   1.000
_cell.angle_alpha   90.00
_cell.angle_beta   90.00
_cell.angle_gamma   90.00
#
_symmetry.space_group_name_H-M   'P 1'
#
loop_
_entity.id
_entity.type
_entity.pdbx_description
1 polymer ?
#
loop_
_entity_poly.entity_id
_entity_poly.type
_entity_poly.pdbx_seq_one_letter_code
_entity_poly.pdbx_strand_id
1 'polypeptide(L)'
;MPLYKADLLGETKLIFRLSIYSYRTIKMLAALLLCLLLTSLNHTWADECIQYCFEKQLICDEKCYRVRERGPCRRRCHEENQKCEKTRCGIEYVI
;
A
#
# COMPACT_ATOMS: atom_id res chain seq x y z
N MET A 1 3.74 49.29 37.92
CA MET A 1 3.36 47.86 37.96
C MET A 1 2.37 47.35 36.88
N PRO A 2 1.84 48.13 35.89
CA PRO A 2 0.99 47.55 34.85
C PRO A 2 1.74 46.94 33.65
N LEU A 3 2.98 47.37 33.37
CA LEU A 3 3.78 46.86 32.24
C LEU A 3 4.02 45.34 32.31
N TYR A 4 4.35 44.83 33.50
CA TYR A 4 4.72 43.42 33.69
C TYR A 4 3.56 42.45 33.40
N LYS A 5 2.31 42.88 33.59
CA LYS A 5 1.13 42.06 33.27
C LYS A 5 0.86 41.99 31.76
N ALA A 6 1.15 43.05 31.01
CA ALA A 6 0.92 43.09 29.58
C ALA A 6 1.92 42.22 28.81
N ASP A 7 3.19 42.24 29.22
CA ASP A 7 4.23 41.37 28.63
C ASP A 7 3.97 39.89 28.90
N LEU A 8 3.57 39.53 30.13
CA LEU A 8 3.22 38.14 30.47
C LEU A 8 2.04 37.60 29.63
N LEU A 9 1.07 38.45 29.31
CA LEU A 9 -0.07 38.15 28.44
C LEU A 9 0.32 38.05 26.95
N GLY A 10 1.36 38.79 26.54
CA GLY A 10 1.94 38.71 25.20
C GLY A 10 2.68 37.39 24.98
N GLU A 11 3.54 37.00 25.92
CA GLU A 11 4.32 35.76 25.84
C GLU A 11 3.45 34.50 25.89
N THR A 12 2.44 34.48 26.77
CA THR A 12 1.49 33.36 26.85
C THR A 12 0.68 33.19 25.57
N LYS A 13 0.26 34.28 24.92
CA LYS A 13 -0.38 34.22 23.58
C LYS A 13 0.55 33.65 22.51
N LEU A 14 1.83 34.02 22.55
CA LEU A 14 2.83 33.54 21.59
C LEU A 14 3.07 32.03 21.76
N ILE A 15 3.26 31.58 23.00
CA ILE A 15 3.42 30.15 23.36
C ILE A 15 2.20 29.34 22.93
N PHE A 16 0.99 29.86 23.17
CA PHE A 16 -0.24 29.17 22.77
C PHE A 16 -0.41 29.06 21.25
N ARG A 17 0.01 30.09 20.50
CA ARG A 17 0.01 30.03 19.03
C ARG A 17 1.05 29.04 18.49
N LEU A 18 2.24 29.03 19.07
CA LEU A 18 3.32 28.10 18.71
C LEU A 18 2.92 26.64 19.04
N SER A 19 2.24 26.41 20.17
CA SER A 19 1.76 25.07 20.53
C SER A 19 0.65 24.58 19.60
N ILE A 20 -0.29 25.46 19.20
CA ILE A 20 -1.30 25.12 18.19
C ILE A 20 -0.65 24.82 16.83
N TYR A 21 0.35 25.61 16.43
CA TYR A 21 1.05 25.41 15.17
C TYR A 21 1.81 24.09 15.17
N SER A 22 2.55 23.80 16.26
CA SER A 22 3.23 22.52 16.48
C SER A 22 2.26 21.33 16.46
N TYR A 23 1.11 21.45 17.11
CA TYR A 23 0.10 20.40 17.11
C TYR A 23 -0.51 20.16 15.72
N ARG A 24 -0.76 21.23 14.95
CA ARG A 24 -1.24 21.14 13.56
C ARG A 24 -0.19 20.54 12.63
N THR A 25 1.08 20.93 12.74
CA THR A 25 2.15 20.39 11.90
C THR A 25 2.40 18.91 12.19
N ILE A 26 2.38 18.50 13.46
CA ILE A 26 2.49 17.08 13.85
C ILE A 26 1.34 16.26 13.24
N LYS A 27 0.10 16.76 13.28
CA LYS A 27 -1.05 16.09 12.65
C LYS A 27 -0.92 15.96 11.14
N MET A 28 -0.49 17.03 10.46
CA MET A 28 -0.25 17.01 9.01
C MET A 28 0.84 16.00 8.64
N LEU A 29 1.92 15.95 9.42
CA LEU A 29 3.01 15.00 9.20
C LEU A 29 2.55 13.55 9.42
N ALA A 30 1.76 13.30 10.47
CA ALA A 30 1.19 11.99 10.74
C ALA A 30 0.24 11.53 9.61
N ALA A 31 -0.59 12.43 9.09
CA ALA A 31 -1.47 12.14 7.96
C ALA A 31 -0.67 11.82 6.68
N LEU A 32 0.40 12.58 6.39
CA LEU A 32 1.30 12.31 5.26
C LEU A 32 1.99 10.95 5.40
N LEU A 33 2.50 10.61 6.58
CA LEU A 33 3.12 9.31 6.84
C LEU A 33 2.11 8.15 6.70
N LEU A 34 0.88 8.32 7.18
CA LEU A 34 -0.21 7.37 6.98
C LEU A 34 -0.53 7.17 5.50
N CYS A 35 -0.65 8.25 4.72
CA CYS A 35 -0.87 8.15 3.28
C CYS A 35 0.27 7.40 2.58
N LEU A 36 1.52 7.71 2.91
CA LEU A 36 2.70 7.04 2.34
C LEU A 36 2.71 5.55 2.66
N LEU A 37 2.46 5.17 3.91
CA LEU A 37 2.37 3.77 4.35
C LEU A 37 1.25 3.01 3.63
N LEU A 38 0.08 3.64 3.46
CA LEU A 38 -1.05 3.04 2.76
C LEU A 38 -0.74 2.82 1.28
N THR A 39 -0.11 3.80 0.61
CA THR A 39 0.32 3.63 -0.78
C THR A 39 1.40 2.57 -0.94
N SER A 40 2.41 2.53 -0.05
CA SER A 40 3.47 1.54 -0.15
C SER A 40 2.96 0.12 0.10
N LEU A 41 2.12 -0.05 1.11
CA LEU A 41 1.56 -1.37 1.48
C LEU A 41 0.69 -1.95 0.36
N ASN A 42 -0.08 -1.11 -0.32
CA ASN A 42 -0.91 -1.53 -1.44
C ASN A 42 -0.07 -1.99 -2.64
N HIS A 43 1.02 -1.27 -2.95
CA HIS A 43 1.93 -1.65 -4.03
C HIS A 43 2.70 -2.94 -3.72
N THR A 44 3.24 -3.08 -2.51
CA THR A 44 3.95 -4.31 -2.12
C THR A 44 3.02 -5.52 -2.10
N TRP A 45 1.78 -5.34 -1.63
CA TRP A 45 0.80 -6.43 -1.62
C TRP A 45 0.39 -6.86 -3.03
N ALA A 46 0.22 -5.92 -3.96
CA ALA A 46 -0.12 -6.23 -5.34
C ALA A 46 0.99 -7.04 -6.03
N ASP A 47 2.26 -6.63 -5.86
CA ASP A 47 3.41 -7.33 -6.45
C ASP A 47 3.60 -8.73 -5.85
N GLU A 48 3.52 -8.87 -4.52
CA GLU A 48 3.60 -10.18 -3.84
C GLU A 48 2.46 -11.10 -4.29
N CYS A 49 1.27 -10.55 -4.52
CA CYS A 49 0.11 -11.32 -4.95
C CYS A 49 0.28 -11.86 -6.38
N ILE A 50 0.70 -11.00 -7.32
CA ILE A 50 0.94 -11.40 -8.71
C ILE A 50 2.09 -12.42 -8.77
N GLN A 51 3.17 -12.19 -8.03
CA GLN A 51 4.30 -13.10 -7.99
C GLN A 51 3.89 -14.49 -7.50
N TYR A 52 3.04 -14.58 -6.47
CA TYR A 52 2.51 -15.86 -5.99
C TYR A 52 1.73 -16.63 -7.06
N CYS A 53 0.86 -15.95 -7.81
CA CYS A 53 0.08 -16.58 -8.87
C CYS A 53 1.00 -17.04 -10.02
N PHE A 54 1.95 -16.19 -10.42
CA PHE A 54 2.95 -16.50 -11.43
C PHE A 54 3.83 -17.71 -11.08
N GLU A 55 4.29 -17.81 -9.82
CA GLU A 55 5.04 -18.98 -9.34
C GLU A 55 4.21 -20.28 -9.46
N LYS A 56 2.93 -20.23 -9.11
CA LYS A 56 2.03 -21.38 -9.33
C LYS A 56 1.91 -21.76 -10.79
N GLN A 57 1.83 -20.78 -11.69
CA GLN A 57 1.78 -21.03 -13.12
C GLN A 57 3.07 -21.72 -13.61
N LEU A 58 4.24 -21.24 -13.19
CA LEU A 58 5.53 -21.84 -13.54
C LEU A 58 5.61 -23.32 -13.12
N ILE A 59 5.19 -23.65 -11.89
CA ILE A 59 5.16 -25.03 -11.40
C ILE A 59 4.21 -25.89 -12.25
N CYS A 60 3.07 -25.34 -12.66
CA CYS A 60 2.10 -26.02 -13.52
C CYS A 60 2.68 -26.27 -14.93
N ASP A 61 3.28 -25.24 -15.53
CA ASP A 61 3.90 -25.32 -16.85
C ASP A 61 5.08 -26.31 -16.87
N GLU A 62 5.86 -26.37 -15.79
CA GLU A 62 6.94 -27.36 -15.63
C GLU A 62 6.38 -28.79 -15.56
N LYS A 63 5.28 -29.01 -14.82
CA LYS A 63 4.60 -30.32 -14.79
C LYS A 63 4.07 -30.71 -16.17
N CYS A 64 3.42 -29.80 -16.88
CA CYS A 64 2.96 -30.04 -18.26
C CYS A 64 4.12 -30.40 -19.19
N TYR A 65 5.29 -29.76 -19.02
CA TYR A 65 6.49 -30.07 -19.78
C TYR A 65 7.01 -31.49 -19.47
N ARG A 66 7.07 -31.87 -18.19
CA ARG A 66 7.54 -33.21 -17.75
C ARG A 66 6.66 -34.34 -18.29
N VAL A 67 5.34 -34.14 -18.36
CA VAL A 67 4.37 -35.16 -18.82
C VAL A 67 4.22 -35.17 -20.37
N ARG A 68 4.94 -34.30 -21.10
CA ARG A 68 4.84 -34.10 -22.56
C ARG A 68 3.43 -33.73 -23.05
N GLU A 69 2.54 -33.29 -22.17
CA GLU A 69 1.23 -32.73 -22.55
C GLU A 69 1.41 -31.26 -22.96
N ARG A 70 1.63 -31.01 -24.25
CA ARG A 70 1.74 -29.65 -24.80
C ARG A 70 0.40 -29.16 -25.33
N GLY A 71 0.13 -27.86 -25.20
CA GLY A 71 -1.04 -27.17 -25.73
C GLY A 71 -2.16 -27.04 -24.69
N PRO A 72 -3.02 -28.06 -24.48
CA PRO A 72 -4.16 -27.98 -23.56
C PRO A 72 -3.76 -27.81 -22.09
N CYS A 73 -2.68 -28.47 -21.66
CA CYS A 73 -2.22 -28.42 -20.26
C CYS A 73 -1.74 -27.01 -19.88
N ARG A 74 -0.86 -26.41 -20.71
CA ARG A 74 -0.38 -25.02 -20.49
C ARG A 74 -1.51 -23.99 -20.54
N ARG A 75 -2.51 -24.19 -21.42
CA ARG A 75 -3.69 -23.31 -21.47
C ARG A 75 -4.45 -23.32 -20.15
N ARG A 76 -4.69 -24.50 -19.55
CA ARG A 76 -5.31 -24.60 -18.22
C ARG A 76 -4.45 -23.96 -17.13
N CYS A 77 -3.11 -24.08 -17.19
CA CYS A 77 -2.24 -23.40 -16.24
C CYS A 77 -2.40 -21.86 -16.29
N HIS A 78 -2.51 -21.29 -17.50
CA HIS A 78 -2.80 -19.87 -17.67
C HIS A 78 -4.19 -19.47 -17.19
N GLU A 79 -5.23 -20.27 -17.47
CA GLU A 79 -6.60 -20.01 -16.99
C GLU A 79 -6.67 -20.03 -15.46
N GLU A 80 -5.98 -20.99 -14.81
CA GLU A 80 -5.87 -21.05 -13.34
C GLU A 80 -5.07 -19.87 -12.77
N ASN A 81 -4.05 -19.39 -13.48
CA ASN A 81 -3.32 -18.18 -13.09
C ASN A 81 -4.23 -16.93 -13.13
N GLN A 82 -4.97 -16.73 -14.21
CA GLN A 82 -5.93 -15.62 -14.33
C GLN A 82 -7.00 -15.68 -13.23
N LYS A 83 -7.45 -16.89 -12.88
CA LYS A 83 -8.38 -17.11 -11.78
C LYS A 83 -7.74 -16.78 -10.43
N CYS A 84 -6.48 -17.14 -10.21
CA CYS A 84 -5.71 -16.79 -9.02
C CYS A 84 -5.61 -15.26 -8.87
N GLU A 85 -5.21 -14.55 -9.92
CA GLU A 85 -5.04 -13.10 -9.91
C GLU A 85 -6.37 -12.38 -9.69
N LYS A 86 -7.47 -12.88 -10.27
CA LYS A 86 -8.82 -12.34 -10.04
C LYS A 86 -9.29 -12.54 -8.60
N THR A 87 -9.13 -13.75 -8.06
CA THR A 87 -9.67 -14.11 -6.73
C THR A 87 -8.81 -13.63 -5.57
N ARG A 88 -7.48 -13.63 -5.74
CA ARG A 88 -6.52 -13.28 -4.70
C ARG A 88 -6.08 -11.83 -4.78
N CYS A 89 -5.84 -11.32 -5.98
CA CYS A 89 -5.30 -9.98 -6.21
C CYS A 89 -6.37 -8.95 -6.61
N GLY A 90 -7.60 -9.40 -6.91
CA GLY A 90 -8.69 -8.53 -7.35
C GLY A 90 -8.47 -7.96 -8.75
N ILE A 91 -7.59 -8.57 -9.56
CA ILE A 91 -7.30 -8.10 -10.92
C ILE A 91 -8.39 -8.58 -11.87
N GLU A 92 -9.17 -7.64 -12.40
CA GLU A 92 -10.15 -7.92 -13.45
C GLU A 92 -9.52 -7.74 -14.82
N TYR A 93 -9.36 -8.85 -15.54
CA TYR A 93 -9.00 -8.82 -16.94
C TYR A 93 -10.24 -8.43 -17.77
N VAL A 94 -10.21 -7.25 -18.39
CA VAL A 94 -11.21 -6.85 -19.40
C VAL A 94 -10.93 -7.71 -20.64
N ILE A 95 -11.86 -8.61 -20.96
CA ILE A 95 -11.84 -9.50 -22.12
C ILE A 95 -12.40 -8.76 -23.33
#